data_AF-A0A0B7MHH9-F1
#
_entry.id   AF-A0A0B7MHH9-F1
#
_cell.length_a   1.000
_cell.length_b   1.000
_cell.length_c   1.000
_cell.angle_alpha   90.00
_cell.angle_beta   90.00
_cell.angle_gamma   90.00
#
_symmetry.space_group_name_H-M   'P 1'
#
loop_
_entity.id
_entity.type
_entity.pdbx_description
1 polymer ?
#
loop_
_entity_poly.entity_id
_entity_poly.type
_entity_poly.pdbx_seq_one_letter_code
_entity_poly.pdbx_strand_id
1 'polypeptide(L)'
;MSGIVVRGYASVLAGGIPVIQALETAGPASGSIIVVEAVEDTCEKIQEGKNIAGPLGESGVFAPMVVQMVAVGEESGNLPDMLSRVSGFYEEEVATMAKGLTSIIEPLLIIIVGCVVGFMVIAMYLPIFLVVTTVGG
;
A
#
# COMPACT_ATOMS: atom_id res chain seq x y z
N MET A 1 -25.88 25.01 -32.47
CA MET A 1 -24.73 24.08 -32.49
C MET A 1 -24.15 24.10 -31.08
N SER A 2 -24.63 23.19 -30.24
CA SER A 2 -24.69 23.38 -28.78
C SER A 2 -23.36 23.15 -28.07
N GLY A 3 -23.03 24.02 -27.11
CA GLY A 3 -21.82 23.96 -26.27
C GLY A 3 -21.65 22.70 -25.40
N ILE A 4 -22.62 21.76 -25.44
CA ILE A 4 -22.51 20.41 -24.89
C ILE A 4 -21.45 19.59 -25.63
N VAL A 5 -21.35 19.72 -26.96
CA VAL A 5 -20.35 18.98 -27.75
C VAL A 5 -18.93 19.48 -27.44
N VAL A 6 -18.78 20.78 -27.17
CA VAL A 6 -17.48 21.39 -26.81
C VAL A 6 -17.04 20.99 -25.39
N ARG A 7 -17.97 20.86 -24.43
CA ARG A 7 -17.65 20.29 -23.10
C ARG A 7 -17.32 18.79 -23.17
N GLY A 8 -18.06 18.02 -23.96
CA GLY A 8 -17.77 16.60 -24.17
C GLY A 8 -16.42 16.37 -24.87
N TYR A 9 -16.00 17.29 -25.73
CA TYR A 9 -14.66 17.26 -26.34
C TYR A 9 -13.55 17.70 -25.37
N ALA A 10 -13.84 18.64 -24.46
CA ALA A 10 -12.89 19.08 -23.44
C ALA A 10 -12.56 17.97 -22.41
N SER A 11 -13.52 17.09 -22.08
CA SER A 11 -13.26 15.94 -21.19
C SER A 11 -12.46 14.83 -21.86
N VAL A 12 -12.58 14.66 -23.18
CA VAL A 12 -11.78 13.70 -23.97
C VAL A 12 -10.31 14.13 -24.10
N LEU A 13 -10.01 15.43 -23.92
CA LEU A 13 -8.68 16.01 -24.17
C LEU A 13 -7.75 16.15 -22.94
N ALA A 14 -8.22 15.93 -21.72
CA ALA A 14 -7.45 16.23 -20.50
C ALA A 14 -6.58 15.09 -19.93
N GLY A 15 -6.71 13.83 -20.39
CA GLY A 15 -6.06 12.68 -19.73
C GLY A 15 -5.57 11.54 -20.61
N GLY A 16 -5.74 11.59 -21.93
CA GLY A 16 -5.18 10.62 -22.87
C GLY A 16 -5.82 9.22 -22.88
N ILE A 17 -6.41 8.73 -21.79
CA ILE A 17 -7.19 7.48 -21.74
C ILE A 17 -8.45 7.72 -20.90
N PRO A 18 -9.65 7.34 -21.39
CA PRO A 18 -10.88 7.37 -20.60
C PRO A 18 -10.72 6.59 -19.28
N VAL A 19 -11.23 7.14 -18.16
CA VAL A 19 -11.14 6.49 -16.83
C VAL A 19 -11.68 5.06 -16.84
N ILE A 20 -12.74 4.80 -17.63
CA ILE A 20 -13.31 3.47 -17.83
C ILE A 20 -12.28 2.50 -18.44
N GLN A 21 -11.55 2.93 -19.48
CA GLN A 21 -10.48 2.10 -20.08
C GLN A 21 -9.31 1.87 -19.12
N ALA A 22 -8.97 2.87 -18.30
CA ALA A 22 -7.95 2.72 -17.27
C ALA A 22 -8.37 1.67 -16.22
N LEU A 23 -9.62 1.71 -15.77
CA LEU A 23 -10.21 0.74 -14.84
C LEU A 23 -10.26 -0.67 -15.44
N GLU A 24 -10.77 -0.83 -16.66
CA GLU A 24 -10.81 -2.11 -17.39
C GLU A 24 -9.43 -2.74 -17.59
N THR A 25 -8.38 -1.93 -17.70
CA THR A 25 -7.00 -2.41 -17.79
C THR A 25 -6.41 -2.77 -16.42
N ALA A 26 -6.74 -1.99 -15.39
CA ALA A 26 -6.21 -2.18 -14.03
C ALA A 26 -6.84 -3.36 -13.28
N GLY A 27 -8.12 -3.64 -13.50
CA GLY A 27 -8.84 -4.74 -12.85
C GLY A 27 -8.15 -6.10 -13.05
N PRO A 28 -7.95 -6.56 -14.30
CA PRO A 28 -7.26 -7.82 -14.59
C PRO A 28 -5.80 -7.86 -14.11
N ALA A 29 -5.12 -6.71 -14.09
CA ALA A 29 -3.73 -6.59 -13.64
C ALA A 29 -3.56 -6.86 -12.12
N SER A 30 -4.64 -6.75 -11.34
CA SER A 30 -4.62 -7.05 -9.90
C SER A 30 -4.49 -8.55 -9.58
N GLY A 31 -4.82 -9.45 -10.52
CA GLY A 31 -4.80 -10.90 -10.32
C GLY A 31 -5.91 -11.47 -9.41
N SER A 32 -6.87 -10.66 -8.97
CA SER A 32 -7.97 -11.08 -8.10
C SER A 32 -9.32 -10.98 -8.81
N ILE A 33 -10.08 -12.07 -8.83
CA ILE A 33 -11.44 -12.11 -9.44
C ILE A 33 -12.38 -11.11 -8.77
N ILE A 34 -12.23 -10.88 -7.45
CA ILE A 34 -13.05 -9.96 -6.66
C ILE A 34 -12.80 -8.50 -7.10
N VAL A 35 -11.55 -8.16 -7.43
CA VAL A 35 -11.19 -6.82 -7.89
C VAL A 35 -11.71 -6.60 -9.32
N VAL A 36 -11.65 -7.62 -10.18
CA VAL A 36 -12.19 -7.55 -11.54
C VAL A 36 -13.70 -7.31 -11.52
N GLU A 37 -14.45 -8.08 -10.73
CA GLU A 37 -15.90 -7.93 -10.61
C GLU A 37 -16.30 -6.57 -10.01
N ALA A 38 -15.54 -6.09 -9.00
CA ALA A 38 -15.73 -4.76 -8.43
C ALA A 38 -15.49 -3.64 -9.45
N VAL A 39 -14.47 -3.80 -10.30
CA VAL A 39 -14.15 -2.84 -11.37
C VAL A 39 -15.22 -2.84 -12.46
N GLU A 40 -15.74 -4.01 -12.84
CA GLU A 40 -16.82 -4.14 -13.82
C GLU A 40 -18.12 -3.46 -13.33
N ASP A 41 -18.56 -3.75 -12.10
CA ASP A 41 -19.73 -3.11 -11.48
C ASP A 41 -19.56 -1.58 -11.37
N THR A 42 -18.33 -1.14 -11.04
CA THR A 42 -18.02 0.29 -10.99
C THR A 42 -18.12 0.92 -12.38
N CYS A 43 -17.59 0.27 -13.41
CA CYS A 43 -17.66 0.76 -14.79
C CYS A 43 -19.10 0.86 -15.30
N GLU A 44 -19.96 -0.11 -15.02
CA GLU A 44 -21.39 -0.05 -15.37
C GLU A 44 -22.07 1.14 -14.69
N LYS A 45 -21.87 1.30 -13.38
CA LYS A 45 -22.44 2.40 -12.60
C LYS A 45 -21.96 3.78 -13.07
N ILE A 46 -20.71 3.90 -13.51
CA ILE A 46 -20.18 5.15 -14.11
C ILE A 46 -20.86 5.42 -15.45
N GLN A 47 -21.09 4.39 -16.28
CA GLN A 47 -21.81 4.53 -17.55
C GLN A 47 -23.28 4.91 -17.36
N GLU A 48 -23.90 4.51 -16.25
CA GLU A 48 -25.23 4.97 -15.83
C GLU A 48 -25.27 6.44 -15.37
N GLY A 49 -24.11 7.10 -15.29
CA GLY A 49 -23.98 8.51 -14.92
C GLY A 49 -23.79 8.75 -13.43
N LYS A 50 -23.43 7.71 -12.64
CA LYS A 50 -22.99 7.92 -11.25
C LYS A 50 -21.56 8.45 -11.21
N ASN A 51 -21.29 9.23 -10.16
CA ASN A 51 -19.95 9.72 -9.86
C ASN A 51 -19.02 8.54 -9.53
N ILE A 52 -17.77 8.60 -9.97
CA ILE A 52 -16.75 7.53 -9.90
C ILE A 52 -16.51 7.10 -8.44
N ALA A 53 -16.45 8.04 -7.50
CA ALA A 53 -16.14 7.73 -6.11
C ALA A 53 -17.21 6.88 -5.40
N GLY A 54 -18.49 7.01 -5.77
CA GLY A 54 -19.58 6.29 -5.13
C GLY A 54 -19.47 4.77 -5.32
N PRO A 55 -19.49 4.27 -6.57
CA PRO A 55 -19.32 2.86 -6.89
C PRO A 55 -18.00 2.28 -6.37
N LEU A 56 -16.90 3.06 -6.44
CA LEU A 56 -15.61 2.64 -5.88
C LEU A 56 -15.72 2.34 -4.38
N GLY A 57 -16.42 3.19 -3.62
CA GLY A 57 -16.66 3.01 -2.19
C GLY A 57 -17.64 1.89 -1.85
N GLU A 58 -18.67 1.68 -2.67
CA GLU A 58 -19.64 0.59 -2.50
C GLU A 58 -19.01 -0.80 -2.66
N SER A 59 -17.97 -0.93 -3.48
CA SER A 59 -17.30 -2.21 -3.70
C SER A 59 -16.58 -2.77 -2.45
N GLY A 60 -16.19 -1.91 -1.50
CA GLY A 60 -15.46 -2.30 -0.29
C GLY A 60 -14.04 -2.86 -0.53
N VAL A 61 -13.60 -2.97 -1.78
CA VAL A 61 -12.28 -3.49 -2.16
C VAL A 61 -11.20 -2.41 -2.07
N PHE A 62 -11.57 -1.15 -2.31
CA PHE A 62 -10.65 -0.02 -2.29
C PHE A 62 -10.55 0.59 -0.90
N ALA A 63 -9.33 0.97 -0.50
CA ALA A 63 -9.11 1.64 0.77
C ALA A 63 -9.85 2.99 0.83
N PRO A 64 -10.38 3.42 1.99
CA PRO A 64 -11.13 4.68 2.13
C PRO A 64 -10.39 5.92 1.61
N MET A 65 -9.06 5.95 1.77
CA MET A 65 -8.20 7.01 1.25
C MET A 65 -8.29 7.16 -0.28
N VAL A 66 -8.34 6.04 -1.00
CA VAL A 66 -8.42 6.01 -2.48
C VAL A 66 -9.76 6.60 -2.93
N VAL A 67 -10.86 6.16 -2.32
CA VAL A 67 -12.21 6.64 -2.60
C VAL A 67 -12.32 8.15 -2.39
N GLN A 68 -11.70 8.66 -1.31
CA GLN A 68 -11.75 10.07 -0.95
C GLN A 68 -10.92 10.95 -1.90
N MET A 69 -9.75 10.47 -2.34
CA MET A 69 -8.92 11.19 -3.33
C MET A 69 -9.56 11.18 -4.73
N VAL A 70 -10.25 10.10 -5.09
CA VAL A 70 -11.08 10.05 -6.32
C VAL A 70 -12.23 11.04 -6.23
N ALA A 71 -12.93 11.13 -5.10
CA ALA A 71 -14.01 12.10 -4.91
C ALA A 71 -13.52 13.55 -5.06
N VAL A 72 -12.39 13.89 -4.43
CA VAL A 72 -11.77 15.21 -4.54
C VAL A 72 -11.27 15.49 -5.97
N GLY A 73 -10.69 14.50 -6.63
CA GLY A 73 -10.23 14.62 -8.02
C GLY A 73 -11.37 14.79 -9.01
N GLU A 74 -12.51 14.16 -8.75
CA GLU A 74 -13.72 14.23 -9.57
C GLU A 74 -14.40 15.60 -9.44
N GLU A 75 -14.52 16.11 -8.20
CA GLU A 75 -15.09 17.43 -7.92
C GLU A 75 -14.20 18.58 -8.45
N SER A 76 -12.87 18.42 -8.33
CA SER A 76 -11.90 19.41 -8.83
C SER A 76 -11.58 19.30 -10.32
N GLY A 77 -12.08 18.24 -10.99
CA GLY A 77 -11.74 17.94 -12.38
C GLY A 77 -10.27 17.55 -12.59
N ASN A 78 -9.55 17.21 -11.52
CA ASN A 78 -8.13 16.86 -11.53
C ASN A 78 -7.87 15.45 -10.96
N LEU A 79 -8.60 14.48 -11.51
CA LEU A 79 -8.45 13.05 -11.21
C LEU A 79 -7.00 12.53 -11.40
N PRO A 80 -6.28 12.88 -12.49
CA PRO A 80 -4.93 12.36 -12.74
C PRO A 80 -3.93 12.74 -11.64
N ASP A 81 -3.93 14.00 -11.18
CA ASP A 81 -3.01 14.44 -10.13
C ASP A 81 -3.36 13.78 -8.78
N MET A 82 -4.65 13.58 -8.48
CA MET A 82 -5.06 12.93 -7.23
C MET A 82 -4.71 11.45 -7.23
N LEU A 83 -4.91 10.74 -8.35
CA LEU A 83 -4.50 9.34 -8.49
C LEU A 83 -2.97 9.17 -8.39
N SER A 84 -2.19 10.09 -8.95
CA SER A 84 -0.73 10.12 -8.81
C SER A 84 -0.27 10.31 -7.36
N ARG A 85 -1.00 11.12 -6.57
CA ARG A 85 -0.72 11.25 -5.13
C ARG A 85 -1.05 9.99 -4.36
N VAL A 86 -2.14 9.31 -4.72
CA VAL A 86 -2.53 8.03 -4.09
C VAL A 86 -1.48 6.95 -4.35
N SER A 87 -0.96 6.83 -5.58
CA SER A 87 0.10 5.87 -5.88
C SER A 87 1.37 6.17 -5.09
N GLY A 88 1.78 7.43 -5.02
CA GLY A 88 2.94 7.85 -4.22
C GLY A 88 2.77 7.53 -2.72
N PHE A 89 1.57 7.74 -2.16
CA PHE A 89 1.28 7.39 -0.77
C PHE A 89 1.35 5.88 -0.51
N TYR A 90 0.79 5.07 -1.40
CA TYR A 90 0.86 3.61 -1.30
C TYR A 90 2.29 3.09 -1.39
N GLU A 91 3.10 3.64 -2.31
CA GLU A 91 4.52 3.30 -2.44
C GLU A 91 5.30 3.65 -1.17
N GLU A 92 5.04 4.82 -0.57
CA GLU A 92 5.68 5.26 0.67
C GLU A 92 5.25 4.40 1.87
N GLU A 93 3.98 4.02 1.95
CA GLU A 93 3.46 3.15 3.01
C GLU A 93 4.08 1.74 2.92
N VAL A 94 4.14 1.16 1.72
CA VAL A 94 4.80 -0.14 1.48
C VAL A 94 6.29 -0.07 1.80
N ALA A 95 6.98 1.00 1.39
CA ALA A 95 8.39 1.20 1.71
C ALA A 95 8.62 1.35 3.23
N THR A 96 7.72 2.03 3.92
CA THR A 96 7.78 2.20 5.38
C THR A 96 7.57 0.87 6.11
N MET A 97 6.61 0.05 5.66
CA MET A 97 6.40 -1.30 6.19
C MET A 97 7.63 -2.20 5.98
N ALA A 98 8.23 -2.17 4.78
CA ALA A 98 9.45 -2.91 4.47
C ALA A 98 10.63 -2.47 5.35
N LYS A 99 10.78 -1.17 5.60
CA LYS A 99 11.83 -0.62 6.48
C LYS A 99 11.60 -0.99 7.95
N GLY A 100 10.36 -1.00 8.41
CA GLY A 100 9.97 -1.42 9.76
C GLY A 100 10.32 -2.87 10.06
N LEU A 101 10.11 -3.78 9.09
CA LEU A 101 10.52 -5.19 9.19
C LEU A 101 12.02 -5.34 9.41
N THR A 102 12.84 -4.61 8.65
CA THR A 102 14.31 -4.62 8.79
C THR A 102 14.75 -4.07 10.15
N SER A 103 14.08 -3.02 10.65
CA SER A 103 14.42 -2.38 11.93
C SER A 103 14.23 -3.28 13.16
N ILE A 104 13.41 -4.32 13.09
CA ILE A 104 13.20 -5.29 14.18
C ILE A 104 14.22 -6.44 14.12
N ILE A 105 14.68 -6.79 12.92
CA ILE A 105 15.67 -7.86 12.72
C ILE A 105 17.02 -7.51 13.36
N GLU A 106 17.46 -6.26 13.23
CA GLU A 106 18.73 -5.78 13.81
C GLU A 106 18.85 -5.99 15.34
N PRO A 107 17.92 -5.49 16.19
CA PRO A 107 18.02 -5.69 17.64
C PRO A 107 17.89 -7.17 18.05
N LEU A 108 17.11 -7.97 17.32
CA LEU A 108 16.96 -9.39 17.59
C LEU A 108 18.27 -10.16 17.37
N LEU A 109 19.01 -9.83 16.29
CA LEU A 109 20.35 -10.39 16.05
C LEU A 109 21.33 -10.05 17.17
N ILE A 110 21.34 -8.80 17.65
CA ILE A 110 22.23 -8.37 18.74
C ILE A 110 21.92 -9.15 20.03
N ILE A 111 20.64 -9.38 20.35
CA ILE A 111 20.24 -10.17 21.53
C ILE A 111 20.74 -11.62 21.40
N ILE A 112 20.56 -12.25 20.24
CA ILE A 112 21.02 -13.63 20.02
C ILE A 112 22.54 -13.73 20.15
N VAL A 113 23.29 -12.84 19.50
CA VAL A 113 24.75 -12.82 19.58
C VAL A 113 25.21 -12.56 21.01
N GLY A 114 24.57 -11.61 21.70
CA GLY A 114 24.83 -11.30 23.11
C GLY A 114 24.60 -12.51 24.02
N CYS A 115 23.52 -13.26 23.82
CA CYS A 115 23.25 -14.49 24.56
C CYS A 115 24.31 -15.57 24.30
N VAL A 116 24.72 -15.77 23.05
CA VAL A 116 25.73 -16.78 22.69
C VAL A 116 27.09 -16.42 23.31
N VAL A 117 27.54 -15.17 23.16
CA VAL A 117 28.81 -14.70 23.73
C VAL A 117 28.74 -14.72 25.26
N GLY A 118 27.65 -14.26 25.86
CA GLY A 118 27.44 -14.28 27.30
C GLY A 118 27.48 -15.69 27.87
N PHE A 119 26.80 -16.65 27.23
CA PHE A 119 26.84 -18.06 27.59
C PHE A 119 28.25 -18.64 27.49
N MET A 120 28.98 -18.33 26.41
CA MET A 120 30.36 -18.78 26.21
C MET A 120 31.30 -18.27 27.31
N VAL A 121 31.20 -16.99 27.68
CA VAL A 121 32.00 -16.39 28.76
C VAL A 121 31.70 -17.09 30.09
N ILE A 122 30.42 -17.25 30.44
CA ILE A 122 30.01 -17.93 31.67
C ILE A 122 30.57 -19.36 31.70
N ALA A 123 30.41 -20.12 30.61
CA ALA A 123 30.91 -21.49 30.50
C ALA A 123 32.44 -21.59 30.64
N MET A 124 33.18 -20.56 30.19
CA MET A 124 34.63 -20.51 30.30
C MET A 124 35.11 -20.17 31.72
N TYR A 125 34.44 -19.26 32.43
CA TYR A 125 34.86 -18.80 33.76
C TYR A 125 34.30 -19.64 34.93
N LEU A 126 33.13 -20.25 34.77
CA LEU A 126 32.54 -21.14 35.77
C LEU A 126 33.51 -22.24 36.26
N PRO A 127 34.22 -23.00 35.40
CA PRO A 127 35.14 -24.04 35.87
C PRO A 127 36.34 -23.46 36.64
N ILE A 128 36.82 -22.28 36.25
CA ILE A 128 37.91 -21.59 36.98
C ILE A 128 37.45 -21.24 38.40
N PHE A 129 36.23 -20.73 38.53
CA PHE A 129 35.65 -20.38 39.83
C PHE A 129 35.50 -21.61 40.74
N LEU A 130 35.06 -22.74 40.17
CA LEU A 130 34.96 -24.00 40.90
C LEU A 130 36.34 -24.49 41.35
N VAL A 131 37.35 -24.48 40.48
CA VAL A 131 38.71 -24.93 40.84
C VAL A 131 39.32 -24.06 41.94
N VAL A 132 39.22 -22.73 41.84
CA VAL A 132 39.77 -21.81 42.86
C VAL A 132 39.12 -22.03 44.23
N THR A 133 37.81 -22.25 44.28
CA THR A 133 37.09 -22.50 45.54
C THR A 133 37.38 -23.87 46.14
N THR A 134 37.71 -24.88 45.32
CA THR A 134 38.09 -26.21 45.82
C THR A 134 39.53 -26.28 46.34
N VAL A 135 40.43 -25.43 45.83
CA VAL A 135 41.86 -25.40 46.20
C VAL A 135 42.14 -24.41 47.34
N GLY A 136 41.30 -23.39 47.52
CA GLY A 136 41.44 -22.37 48.57
C GLY A 136 40.71 -22.66 49.89
N GLY A 137 40.02 -23.80 50.00
CA GLY A 137 39.30 -24.26 51.20
C GLY A 137 40.03 -25.37 51.94
#